data_AF-A0A0N4ZLJ6-F1
#
_entry.id   AF-A0A0N4ZLJ6-F1
#
_cell.length_a   1.000
_cell.length_b   1.000
_cell.length_c   1.000
_cell.angle_alpha   90.00
_cell.angle_beta   90.00
_cell.angle_gamma   90.00
#
_symmetry.space_group_name_H-M   'P 1'
#
loop_
_entity.id
_entity.type
_entity.pdbx_description
1 polymer ?
#
loop_
_entity_poly.entity_id
_entity_poly.type
_entity_poly.pdbx_seq_one_letter_code
_entity_poly.pdbx_strand_id
1 'polypeptide(L)'
;MSNRTKNRGPTVEELEKKAKDPYDAMRIRLNYLEKNIDKLVEIPKIPEEGKPQDAPDFVRNVVGSSAAAGSAEFHIFRNNRRKEYDRLEYIEKKAEKEELDKEYNLKRKKIEEEEAEKTAKKRAKRQKRKEKAKQNRKKCNKKENCDEKDDSEDSS
;
A
#
# COMPACT_ATOMS: atom_id res chain seq x y z
N MET A 1 36.66 29.01 -5.01
CA MET A 1 35.98 27.84 -4.42
C MET A 1 36.21 27.86 -2.91
N SER A 2 35.14 27.86 -2.10
CA SER A 2 35.18 28.06 -0.64
C SER A 2 35.99 26.99 0.09
N ASN A 3 36.92 27.38 0.97
CA ASN A 3 37.76 26.48 1.79
C ASN A 3 36.96 25.62 2.80
N ARG A 4 35.66 25.86 2.95
CA ARG A 4 34.78 25.15 3.88
C ARG A 4 34.53 23.70 3.49
N THR A 5 34.63 23.37 2.20
CA THR A 5 34.41 22.01 1.69
C THR A 5 35.59 21.07 1.88
N LYS A 6 36.78 21.58 2.24
CA LYS A 6 38.01 20.80 2.44
C LYS A 6 38.11 20.18 3.85
N ASN A 7 37.37 20.70 4.83
CA ASN A 7 37.44 20.30 6.24
C ASN A 7 36.17 19.60 6.77
N ARG A 8 35.20 19.27 5.89
CA ARG A 8 34.00 18.53 6.30
C ARG A 8 34.33 17.04 6.40
N GLY A 9 33.91 16.40 7.49
CA GLY A 9 33.96 14.94 7.59
C GLY A 9 33.08 14.26 6.53
N PRO A 10 33.28 12.95 6.30
CA PRO A 10 32.49 12.21 5.31
C PRO A 10 31.01 12.18 5.70
N THR A 11 30.13 12.30 4.71
CA THR A 11 28.68 12.20 4.92
C THR A 11 28.26 10.74 5.11
N VAL A 12 27.10 10.49 5.71
CA VAL A 12 26.61 9.12 5.98
C VAL A 12 26.46 8.32 4.68
N GLU A 13 25.94 8.97 3.63
CA GLU A 13 25.80 8.37 2.30
C GLU A 13 27.16 8.00 1.69
N GLU A 14 28.21 8.79 1.93
CA GLU A 14 29.56 8.47 1.48
C GLU A 14 30.16 7.30 2.24
N LEU A 15 29.78 7.10 3.51
CA LEU A 15 30.21 5.96 4.33
C LEU A 15 29.42 4.69 3.97
N GLU A 16 28.12 4.80 3.75
CA GLU A 16 27.26 3.71 3.26
C GLU A 16 27.73 3.18 1.91
N LYS A 17 28.12 4.06 0.98
CA LYS A 17 28.68 3.68 -0.33
C LYS A 17 30.04 3.00 -0.27
N LYS A 18 30.78 3.21 0.82
CA LYS A 18 32.10 2.58 1.07
C LYS A 18 31.99 1.29 1.87
N ALA A 19 30.79 0.93 2.35
CA ALA A 19 30.55 -0.30 3.09
C ALA A 19 30.79 -1.53 2.20
N LYS A 20 31.33 -2.59 2.79
CA LYS A 20 31.63 -3.85 2.06
C LYS A 20 30.40 -4.76 1.97
N ASP A 21 29.65 -4.84 3.05
CA ASP A 21 28.45 -5.67 3.20
C ASP A 21 27.20 -4.83 3.42
N PRO A 22 26.00 -5.30 3.05
CA PRO A 22 24.74 -4.60 3.34
C PRO A 22 24.53 -4.42 4.84
N TYR A 23 25.00 -5.37 5.65
CA TYR A 23 24.96 -5.28 7.11
C TYR A 23 25.84 -4.14 7.64
N ASP A 24 27.01 -3.92 7.02
CA ASP A 24 27.94 -2.85 7.39
C ASP A 24 27.35 -1.46 7.03
N ALA A 25 26.67 -1.35 5.89
CA ALA A 25 25.94 -0.14 5.52
C ALA A 25 24.82 0.21 6.53
N MET A 26 24.04 -0.79 6.94
CA MET A 26 23.01 -0.61 7.99
C MET A 26 23.63 -0.23 9.34
N ARG A 27 24.75 -0.86 9.72
CA ARG A 27 25.47 -0.55 10.96
C ARG A 27 25.97 0.90 10.98
N ILE A 28 26.53 1.37 9.87
CA ILE A 28 26.96 2.77 9.70
C ILE A 28 25.78 3.73 9.86
N ARG A 29 24.63 3.42 9.25
CA ARG A 29 23.40 4.23 9.38
C ARG A 29 22.90 4.28 10.81
N LEU A 30 22.83 3.13 11.49
CA LEU A 30 22.40 3.04 12.89
C LEU A 30 23.31 3.85 13.80
N ASN A 31 24.63 3.66 13.70
CA ASN A 31 25.60 4.44 14.47
C ASN A 31 25.47 5.96 14.25
N TYR A 32 25.02 6.40 13.07
CA TYR A 32 24.77 7.82 12.81
C TYR A 32 23.50 8.33 13.48
N LEU A 33 22.40 7.55 13.41
CA LEU A 33 21.14 7.89 14.05
C LEU A 33 21.27 7.90 15.58
N GLU A 34 22.02 6.94 16.13
CA GLU A 34 22.29 6.83 17.57
C GLU A 34 23.11 7.99 18.14
N LYS A 35 23.91 8.69 17.32
CA LYS A 35 24.67 9.88 17.77
C LYS A 35 23.76 11.02 18.22
N ASN A 36 22.54 11.12 17.68
CA ASN A 36 21.60 12.20 17.97
C ASN A 36 20.19 11.62 18.14
N ILE A 37 19.95 10.92 19.24
CA ILE A 37 18.67 10.24 19.53
C ILE A 37 17.52 11.24 19.64
N ASP A 38 17.77 12.43 20.19
CA ASP A 38 16.73 13.44 20.40
C ASP A 38 16.26 14.13 19.10
N LYS A 39 16.99 13.95 17.99
CA LYS A 39 16.65 14.57 16.71
C LYS A 39 15.60 13.71 16.00
N LEU A 40 14.43 14.28 15.74
CA LEU A 40 13.40 13.61 14.95
C LEU A 40 13.92 13.28 13.54
N VAL A 41 13.76 12.03 13.12
CA VAL A 41 14.13 11.54 11.80
C VAL A 41 12.98 11.84 10.82
N GLU A 42 13.30 12.51 9.71
CA GLU A 42 12.36 12.73 8.62
C GLU A 42 12.23 11.45 7.79
N ILE A 43 11.10 10.75 7.93
CA ILE A 43 10.76 9.63 7.06
C ILE A 43 10.30 10.20 5.71
N PRO A 44 10.86 9.74 4.57
CA PRO A 44 10.43 10.22 3.28
C PRO A 44 8.96 9.87 3.07
N LYS A 45 8.15 10.90 2.82
CA LYS A 45 6.75 10.72 2.43
C LYS A 45 6.71 10.27 0.98
N ILE A 46 5.71 9.43 0.66
CA ILE A 46 5.45 9.04 -0.73
C ILE A 46 5.17 10.32 -1.52
N PRO A 47 5.88 10.57 -2.64
CA PRO A 47 5.63 11.76 -3.44
C PRO A 47 4.20 11.72 -3.96
N GLU A 48 3.50 12.86 -3.86
CA GLU A 48 2.20 12.98 -4.53
C GLU A 48 2.37 12.84 -6.04
N GLU A 49 1.40 12.22 -6.69
CA GLU A 49 1.35 12.17 -8.15
C GLU A 49 1.36 13.59 -8.71
N GLY A 50 2.15 13.82 -9.76
CA GLY A 50 2.26 15.13 -10.39
C GLY A 50 0.93 15.56 -10.99
N LYS A 51 0.22 16.44 -10.29
CA LYS A 51 -1.04 17.04 -10.74
C LYS A 51 -0.72 18.31 -11.56
N PRO A 52 -1.50 18.60 -12.62
CA PRO A 52 -1.43 19.90 -13.27
C PRO A 52 -1.75 20.99 -12.23
N GLN A 53 -1.10 22.15 -12.37
CA GLN A 53 -1.39 23.28 -11.50
C GLN A 53 -2.83 23.77 -11.72
N ASP A 54 -3.54 24.06 -10.64
CA ASP A 54 -4.87 24.62 -10.72
C ASP A 54 -4.85 25.98 -11.42
N ALA A 55 -5.95 26.30 -12.11
CA ALA A 55 -6.10 27.58 -12.74
C ALA A 55 -6.17 28.69 -11.66
N PRO A 56 -5.48 29.82 -11.83
CA PRO A 56 -5.58 30.92 -10.88
C PRO A 56 -6.98 31.53 -10.90
N ASP A 57 -7.54 31.85 -9.73
CA ASP A 57 -8.89 32.40 -9.60
C ASP A 57 -9.07 33.72 -10.35
N PHE A 58 -8.04 34.58 -10.31
CA PHE A 58 -8.09 35.92 -10.92
C PHE A 58 -6.84 36.20 -11.74
N VAL A 59 -7.06 36.55 -13.01
CA VAL A 59 -6.01 37.12 -13.86
C VAL A 59 -6.11 38.64 -13.79
N ARG A 60 -5.09 39.27 -13.20
CA ARG A 60 -5.09 40.73 -12.97
C ARG A 60 -4.67 41.55 -14.19
N ASN A 61 -3.91 40.95 -15.11
CA ASN A 61 -3.27 41.66 -16.21
C ASN A 61 -4.00 41.40 -17.54
N VAL A 62 -5.32 41.48 -17.54
CA VAL A 62 -6.14 41.27 -18.74
C VAL A 62 -6.24 42.58 -19.51
N VAL A 63 -5.82 42.56 -20.77
CA VAL A 63 -5.97 43.71 -21.69
C VAL A 63 -7.41 43.74 -22.20
N GLY A 64 -7.96 44.93 -22.47
CA GLY A 64 -9.36 45.10 -22.88
C GLY A 64 -9.75 44.25 -24.10
N SER A 65 -11.03 43.86 -24.20
CA SER A 65 -11.50 42.90 -25.22
C SER A 65 -11.34 43.38 -26.67
N SER A 66 -11.27 44.70 -26.89
CA SER A 66 -11.03 45.31 -28.20
C SER A 66 -9.58 45.74 -28.41
N ALA A 67 -8.67 45.45 -27.47
CA ALA A 67 -7.26 45.76 -27.62
C ALA A 67 -6.64 44.87 -28.71
N ALA A 68 -5.75 45.45 -29.53
CA ALA A 68 -5.03 44.69 -30.54
C ALA A 68 -4.05 43.69 -29.90
N ALA A 69 -3.70 42.63 -30.63
CA ALA A 69 -2.76 41.61 -30.16
C ALA A 69 -1.41 42.24 -29.80
N GLY A 70 -1.06 42.18 -28.51
CA GLY A 70 0.23 42.65 -28.00
C GLY A 70 1.36 41.66 -28.28
N SER A 71 2.60 42.11 -28.18
CA SER A 71 3.80 41.27 -28.41
C SER A 71 3.91 40.08 -27.44
N ALA A 72 3.32 40.17 -26.25
CA ALA A 72 3.32 39.10 -25.24
C ALA A 72 2.23 38.05 -25.45
N GLU A 73 1.19 38.34 -26.25
CA GLU A 73 -0.01 37.50 -26.38
C GLU A 73 0.34 36.10 -26.92
N PHE A 74 1.28 36.04 -27.86
CA PHE A 74 1.78 34.77 -28.39
C PHE A 74 2.39 33.86 -27.30
N HIS A 75 3.18 34.43 -26.38
CA HIS A 75 3.79 33.66 -25.30
C HIS A 75 2.77 33.24 -24.23
N ILE A 76 1.77 34.08 -23.97
CA ILE A 76 0.65 33.74 -23.09
C ILE A 76 -0.11 32.54 -23.65
N PHE A 77 -0.48 32.57 -24.93
CA PHE A 77 -1.14 31.45 -25.61
C PHE A 77 -0.28 30.18 -25.58
N ARG A 78 1.01 30.27 -25.93
CA ARG A 78 1.92 29.11 -25.92
C ARG A 78 1.99 28.42 -24.55
N ASN A 79 2.08 29.21 -23.49
CA ASN A 79 2.14 28.68 -22.12
C ASN A 79 0.79 28.08 -21.68
N ASN A 80 -0.32 28.75 -21.98
CA ASN A 80 -1.67 28.22 -21.66
C ASN A 80 -1.96 26.92 -22.43
N ARG A 81 -1.63 26.86 -23.72
CA ARG A 81 -1.81 25.66 -24.53
C ARG A 81 -1.01 24.47 -23.97
N ARG A 82 0.23 24.70 -23.54
CA ARG A 82 1.04 23.65 -22.89
C ARG A 82 0.38 23.17 -21.60
N LYS A 83 0.00 24.10 -20.72
CA LYS A 83 -0.71 23.76 -19.46
C LYS A 83 -2.00 22.96 -19.73
N GLU A 84 -2.75 23.33 -20.76
CA GLU A 84 -3.99 22.65 -21.10
C GLU A 84 -3.74 21.25 -21.66
N TYR A 85 -2.71 21.06 -22.50
CA TYR A 85 -2.31 19.73 -22.95
C TYR A 85 -1.84 18.84 -21.82
N ASP A 86 -0.99 19.36 -20.93
CA ASP A 86 -0.54 18.63 -19.74
C ASP A 86 -1.75 18.24 -18.85
N ARG A 87 -2.76 19.13 -18.75
CA ARG A 87 -3.99 18.87 -18.00
C ARG A 87 -4.86 17.80 -18.65
N LEU A 88 -5.07 17.85 -19.97
CA LEU A 88 -5.84 16.85 -20.71
C LEU A 88 -5.17 15.49 -20.66
N GLU A 89 -3.85 15.43 -20.88
CA GLU A 89 -3.06 14.20 -20.78
C GLU A 89 -3.12 13.60 -19.37
N TYR A 90 -3.08 14.43 -18.32
CA TYR A 90 -3.27 13.97 -16.94
C TYR A 90 -4.66 13.35 -16.71
N ILE A 91 -5.71 13.98 -17.24
CA ILE A 91 -7.09 13.49 -17.09
C ILE A 91 -7.26 12.15 -17.81
N GLU A 92 -6.78 12.03 -19.04
CA GLU A 92 -6.83 10.79 -19.83
C GLU A 92 -6.09 9.66 -19.12
N LYS A 93 -4.83 9.88 -18.72
CA LYS A 93 -4.02 8.89 -17.99
C LYS A 93 -4.65 8.46 -16.67
N LYS A 94 -5.26 9.40 -15.94
CA LYS A 94 -5.93 9.10 -14.68
C LYS A 94 -7.17 8.25 -14.91
N ALA A 95 -7.97 8.58 -15.94
CA ALA A 95 -9.15 7.80 -16.30
C ALA A 95 -8.77 6.36 -16.67
N GLU A 96 -7.76 6.18 -17.53
CA GLU A 96 -7.25 4.86 -17.91
C GLU A 96 -6.77 4.05 -16.70
N LYS A 97 -5.98 4.67 -15.81
CA LYS A 97 -5.52 4.03 -14.57
C LYS A 97 -6.68 3.60 -13.67
N GLU A 98 -7.66 4.47 -13.48
CA GLU A 98 -8.84 4.16 -12.67
C GLU A 98 -9.67 3.01 -13.26
N GLU A 99 -9.82 2.93 -14.58
CA GLU A 99 -10.51 1.82 -15.25
C GLU A 99 -9.77 0.50 -15.05
N LEU A 100 -8.46 0.48 -15.28
CA LEU A 100 -7.62 -0.71 -15.07
C LEU A 100 -7.64 -1.16 -13.60
N ASP A 101 -7.56 -0.23 -12.65
CA ASP A 101 -7.63 -0.52 -11.22
C ASP A 101 -9.00 -1.08 -10.83
N LYS A 102 -10.10 -0.52 -11.38
CA LYS A 102 -11.46 -1.05 -11.17
C LYS A 102 -11.57 -2.48 -11.69
N GLU A 103 -11.12 -2.75 -12.91
CA GLU A 103 -11.14 -4.09 -13.48
C GLU A 103 -10.32 -5.08 -12.65
N TYR A 104 -9.11 -4.69 -12.25
CA TYR A 104 -8.23 -5.52 -11.44
C TYR A 104 -8.89 -5.87 -10.10
N ASN A 105 -9.45 -4.87 -9.42
CA ASN A 105 -10.14 -5.06 -8.14
C ASN A 105 -11.36 -5.96 -8.27
N LEU A 106 -12.14 -5.83 -9.34
CA LEU A 106 -13.27 -6.72 -9.62
C LEU A 106 -12.82 -8.17 -9.86
N LYS A 107 -11.76 -8.37 -10.65
CA LYS A 107 -11.18 -9.70 -10.90
C LYS A 107 -10.66 -10.32 -9.59
N ARG A 108 -9.95 -9.54 -8.77
CA ARG A 108 -9.45 -9.98 -7.46
C ARG A 108 -10.57 -10.40 -6.51
N LYS A 109 -11.62 -9.59 -6.39
CA LYS A 109 -12.78 -9.91 -5.53
C LYS A 109 -13.48 -11.19 -5.97
N LYS A 110 -13.69 -11.39 -7.28
CA LYS A 110 -14.28 -12.62 -7.81
C LYS A 110 -13.45 -13.86 -7.45
N ILE A 111 -12.12 -13.78 -7.60
CA ILE A 111 -11.22 -14.89 -7.24
C ILE A 111 -11.32 -15.18 -5.73
N GLU A 112 -11.29 -14.14 -4.90
CA GLU A 112 -11.40 -14.27 -3.44
C GLU A 112 -12.73 -14.88 -3.01
N GLU A 113 -13.85 -14.48 -3.63
CA GLU A 113 -15.18 -15.06 -3.39
C GLU A 113 -15.24 -16.53 -3.80
N GLU A 114 -14.73 -16.89 -4.97
CA GLU A 114 -14.68 -18.28 -5.43
C GLU A 114 -13.82 -19.16 -4.51
N GLU A 115 -12.66 -18.67 -4.06
CA GLU A 115 -11.79 -19.36 -3.12
C GLU A 115 -12.44 -19.49 -1.74
N ALA A 116 -13.12 -18.44 -1.26
CA ALA A 116 -13.89 -18.44 -0.02
C ALA A 116 -15.03 -19.47 -0.08
N GLU A 117 -15.76 -19.56 -1.19
CA GLU A 117 -16.79 -20.58 -1.39
C GLU A 117 -16.21 -22.00 -1.38
N LYS A 118 -15.14 -22.23 -2.15
CA LYS A 118 -14.48 -23.54 -2.24
C LYS A 118 -13.96 -23.96 -0.87
N THR A 119 -13.37 -23.04 -0.11
CA THR A 119 -12.86 -23.30 1.25
C THR A 119 -14.00 -23.49 2.26
N ALA A 120 -15.10 -22.71 2.19
CA ALA A 120 -16.28 -22.88 3.04
C ALA A 120 -16.97 -24.23 2.83
N LYS A 121 -17.17 -24.64 1.57
CA LYS A 121 -17.72 -25.96 1.21
C LYS A 121 -16.86 -27.09 1.80
N LYS A 122 -15.53 -27.00 1.68
CA LYS A 122 -14.58 -27.98 2.26
C LYS A 122 -14.58 -27.95 3.80
N ARG A 123 -14.64 -26.77 4.42
CA ARG A 123 -14.70 -26.58 5.88
C ARG A 123 -15.97 -27.18 6.46
N ALA A 124 -17.13 -26.92 5.85
CA ALA A 124 -18.43 -27.49 6.25
C ALA A 124 -18.43 -29.03 6.20
N LYS A 125 -17.85 -29.62 5.14
CA LYS A 125 -17.68 -31.09 5.05
C LYS A 125 -16.81 -31.64 6.19
N ARG A 126 -15.71 -30.97 6.54
CA ARG A 126 -14.82 -31.38 7.66
C ARG A 126 -15.52 -31.24 9.02
N GLN A 127 -16.28 -30.17 9.24
CA GLN A 127 -17.04 -29.96 10.48
C GLN A 127 -18.10 -31.04 10.67
N LYS A 128 -18.90 -31.35 9.64
CA LYS A 128 -19.89 -32.45 9.68
C LYS A 128 -19.23 -33.81 10.00
N ARG A 129 -18.06 -34.10 9.41
CA ARG A 129 -17.30 -35.33 9.74
C ARG A 129 -16.80 -35.34 11.18
N LYS A 130 -16.31 -34.20 11.68
CA LYS A 130 -15.84 -34.04 13.08
C LYS A 130 -16.99 -34.20 14.08
N GLU A 131 -18.16 -33.65 13.79
CA GLU A 131 -19.36 -33.81 14.61
C GLU A 131 -19.84 -35.26 14.65
N LYS A 132 -19.93 -35.93 13.50
CA LYS A 132 -20.25 -37.38 13.43
C LYS A 132 -19.25 -38.23 14.21
N ALA A 133 -17.94 -37.97 14.08
CA ALA A 133 -16.92 -38.68 14.84
C ALA A 133 -17.05 -38.43 16.35
N LYS A 134 -17.36 -37.20 16.79
CA LYS A 134 -17.64 -36.88 18.20
C LYS A 134 -18.90 -37.60 18.70
N GLN A 135 -19.97 -37.62 17.92
CA GLN A 135 -21.21 -38.34 18.27
C GLN A 135 -20.96 -39.85 18.40
N ASN A 136 -20.20 -40.45 17.49
CA ASN A 136 -19.84 -41.86 17.55
C ASN A 136 -18.96 -42.18 18.76
N ARG A 137 -17.96 -41.34 19.09
CA ARG A 137 -17.17 -41.48 20.32
C ARG A 137 -18.03 -41.37 21.58
N LYS A 138 -18.95 -40.41 21.64
CA LYS A 138 -19.90 -40.30 22.77
C LYS A 138 -20.81 -41.52 22.88
N LYS A 139 -21.26 -42.10 21.76
CA LYS A 139 -22.06 -43.34 21.76
C LYS A 139 -21.23 -44.55 22.21
N CYS A 140 -19.97 -44.66 21.81
CA CYS A 140 -19.06 -45.72 22.26
C CYS A 140 -18.81 -45.63 23.76
N ASN A 141 -18.40 -44.45 24.27
CA ASN A 141 -18.19 -44.24 25.70
C ASN A 141 -19.47 -44.40 26.53
N LYS A 142 -20.66 -44.13 25.97
CA LYS A 142 -21.93 -44.37 26.67
C LYS A 142 -22.31 -45.86 26.68
N LYS A 143 -21.91 -46.63 25.65
CA LYS A 143 -22.06 -48.09 25.64
C LYS A 143 -21.11 -48.77 26.63
N GLU A 144 -19.83 -48.38 26.63
CA GLU A 144 -18.84 -48.88 27.59
C GLU A 144 -19.25 -48.57 29.05
N ASN A 145 -19.90 -47.42 29.31
CA ASN A 145 -20.38 -47.06 30.65
C ASN A 145 -21.75 -47.67 31.02
N CYS A 146 -22.51 -48.25 30.07
CA CYS A 146 -23.71 -49.03 30.41
C CYS A 146 -23.39 -50.52 30.56
N ASP A 147 -22.43 -51.05 29.80
CA ASP A 147 -21.95 -52.42 30.00
C ASP A 147 -21.23 -52.59 31.36
N GLU A 148 -20.57 -51.55 31.92
CA GLU A 148 -20.01 -51.60 33.28
C GLU A 148 -21.06 -51.46 34.42
N LYS A 149 -22.31 -51.05 34.13
CA LYS A 149 -23.35 -50.89 35.17
C LYS A 149 -24.32 -52.07 35.26
N ASP A 150 -24.48 -52.85 34.19
CA ASP A 150 -25.36 -54.04 34.19
C ASP A 150 -24.72 -55.28 34.86
N ASP A 151 -23.40 -55.30 35.12
CA ASP A 151 -22.71 -56.40 35.79
C ASP A 151 -22.72 -56.32 37.35
N SER A 152 -23.51 -55.42 37.96
CA SER A 152 -23.53 -55.22 39.43
C SER A 152 -24.87 -55.42 40.14
N GLU A 153 -25.95 -55.85 39.46
CA GLU A 153 -27.29 -55.99 40.06
C GLU A 153 -27.98 -57.37 39.90
N ASP A 154 -27.27 -58.46 39.59
CA ASP A 154 -27.85 -59.83 39.57
C ASP A 154 -27.04 -60.86 40.39
N SER A 155 -26.88 -60.59 41.69
CA SER A 155 -26.47 -61.60 42.68
C SER A 155 -26.99 -61.26 44.08
N SER A 156 -28.24 -61.65 44.36
CA SER A 156 -28.78 -61.85 45.72
C SER A 156 -30.00 -62.77 45.69
#